data_AF-A0A2A2IXT4-F1
#
_entry.id   AF-A0A2A2IXT4-F1
#
_cell.length_a   1.000
_cell.length_b   1.000
_cell.length_c   1.000
_cell.angle_alpha   90.00
_cell.angle_beta   90.00
_cell.angle_gamma   90.00
#
_symmetry.space_group_name_H-M   'P 1'
#
loop_
_entity.id
_entity.type
_entity.pdbx_description
1 polymer ?
#
loop_
_entity_poly.entity_id
_entity_poly.type
_entity_poly.pdbx_seq_one_letter_code
_entity_poly.pdbx_strand_id
1 'polypeptide(L)'
;MHEQFWRPAMYVNLTVAVTLVLFWLGFYTELIFPVEVLAERIRHFEGYYAWETSFTAPDLILAAALFWSAGRLLRSPNHALALIILSASAGAMMFLGVLDFTYGIRHGMYALGHPFSWILLAIGIGLPIWGAANIGLVSMRLKQAIANGE
;
A
#
# COMPACT_ATOMS: atom_id res chain seq x y z
N MET A 1 -9.28 -20.72 -14.99
CA MET A 1 -8.00 -20.03 -14.71
C MET A 1 -8.18 -18.75 -13.87
N HIS A 2 -9.25 -17.96 -14.03
CA HIS A 2 -9.43 -16.70 -13.29
C HIS A 2 -9.78 -16.80 -11.79
N GLU A 3 -10.57 -17.79 -11.37
CA GLU A 3 -10.88 -17.95 -9.93
C GLU A 3 -9.65 -18.30 -9.08
N GLN A 4 -8.67 -18.96 -9.68
CA GLN A 4 -7.45 -19.38 -8.98
C GLN A 4 -6.67 -18.20 -8.41
N PHE A 5 -6.74 -17.02 -9.04
CA PHE A 5 -6.00 -15.83 -8.61
C PHE A 5 -6.81 -14.89 -7.72
N TRP A 6 -8.15 -15.01 -7.71
CA TRP A 6 -9.01 -14.09 -6.95
C TRP A 6 -8.78 -14.18 -5.43
N ARG A 7 -8.92 -15.39 -4.87
CA ARG A 7 -8.76 -15.58 -3.41
C ARG A 7 -7.34 -15.26 -2.94
N PRO A 8 -6.26 -15.73 -3.62
CA PRO A 8 -4.91 -15.30 -3.28
C PRO A 8 -4.74 -13.79 -3.30
N ALA A 9 -5.26 -13.09 -4.31
CA ALA A 9 -5.17 -11.63 -4.36
C ALA A 9 -5.86 -10.94 -3.16
N MET A 10 -7.00 -11.46 -2.70
CA MET A 10 -7.65 -10.91 -1.51
C MET A 10 -6.79 -11.14 -0.26
N TYR A 11 -6.15 -12.30 -0.11
CA TYR A 11 -5.21 -12.53 0.99
C TYR A 11 -3.98 -11.63 0.92
N VAL A 12 -3.46 -11.34 -0.27
CA VAL A 12 -2.39 -10.35 -0.44
C VAL A 12 -2.86 -8.96 0.01
N ASN A 13 -4.07 -8.52 -0.37
CA ASN A 13 -4.62 -7.24 0.09
C ASN A 13 -4.79 -7.18 1.62
N LEU A 14 -5.23 -8.27 2.26
CA LEU A 14 -5.27 -8.37 3.73
C LEU A 14 -3.86 -8.28 4.35
N THR A 15 -2.88 -8.92 3.72
CA THR A 15 -1.48 -8.89 4.16
C THR A 15 -0.91 -7.48 4.04
N VAL A 16 -1.16 -6.79 2.92
CA VAL A 16 -0.76 -5.39 2.73
C VAL A 16 -1.38 -4.50 3.79
N ALA A 17 -2.67 -4.66 4.10
CA ALA A 17 -3.34 -3.90 5.15
C ALA A 17 -2.66 -4.07 6.52
N VAL A 18 -2.33 -5.32 6.89
CA VAL A 18 -1.61 -5.60 8.15
C VAL A 18 -0.21 -5.00 8.12
N THR A 19 0.51 -5.14 7.02
CA THR A 19 1.88 -4.61 6.87
C THR A 19 1.92 -3.08 6.96
N LEU A 20 0.93 -2.35 6.46
CA LEU A 20 0.83 -0.89 6.63
C LEU A 20 0.73 -0.51 8.12
N VAL A 21 -0.12 -1.23 8.88
CA VAL A 21 -0.24 -0.99 10.33
C VAL A 21 1.07 -1.33 11.05
N LEU A 22 1.69 -2.46 10.71
CA LEU A 22 2.96 -2.88 11.31
C LEU A 22 4.12 -1.93 10.96
N PHE A 23 4.13 -1.35 9.76
CA PHE A 23 5.10 -0.33 9.37
C PHE A 23 5.00 0.87 10.30
N TRP A 24 3.81 1.43 10.50
CA TRP A 24 3.63 2.58 11.40
C TRP A 24 3.92 2.27 12.86
N LEU A 25 3.56 1.07 13.33
CA LEU A 25 3.96 0.62 14.66
C LEU A 25 5.49 0.55 14.77
N GLY A 26 6.17 -0.05 13.79
CA GLY A 26 7.64 -0.12 13.74
C GLY A 26 8.31 1.25 13.63
N PHE A 27 7.67 2.19 12.93
CA PHE A 27 8.16 3.55 12.76
C PHE A 27 8.14 4.30 14.09
N TYR A 28 6.99 4.34 14.76
CA TYR A 28 6.83 5.07 16.02
C TYR A 28 7.45 4.39 17.24
N THR A 29 7.71 3.08 17.18
CA THR A 29 8.51 2.37 18.20
C THR A 29 10.00 2.42 17.93
N GLU A 30 10.43 3.14 16.88
CA GLU A 30 11.82 3.29 16.44
C GLU A 30 12.52 1.97 16.04
N LEU A 31 11.76 0.88 15.91
CA LEU A 31 12.26 -0.42 15.49
C LEU A 31 12.78 -0.40 14.04
N ILE A 32 12.05 0.28 13.14
CA ILE A 32 12.44 0.39 11.72
C ILE A 32 12.98 1.78 11.38
N PHE A 33 12.67 2.79 12.21
CA PHE A 33 13.07 4.17 12.03
C PHE A 33 13.73 4.72 13.30
N PRO A 34 14.97 4.30 13.63
CA PRO A 34 15.70 4.83 14.78
C PRO A 34 16.05 6.30 14.55
N VAL A 35 15.40 7.19 15.30
CA VAL A 35 15.41 8.65 15.03
C VAL A 35 16.82 9.21 15.14
N GLU A 36 17.54 8.87 16.21
CA GLU A 36 18.89 9.38 16.47
C GLU A 36 19.88 8.99 15.35
N VAL A 37 19.73 7.78 14.80
CA VAL A 37 20.62 7.26 13.74
C VAL A 37 20.28 7.86 12.38
N LEU A 38 18.99 8.02 12.08
CA LEU A 38 18.53 8.50 10.77
C LEU A 38 18.57 10.02 10.65
N ALA A 39 18.46 10.75 11.76
CA ALA A 39 18.60 12.21 11.80
C ALA A 39 19.96 12.68 11.28
N GLU A 40 21.03 11.93 11.54
CA GLU A 40 22.37 12.24 11.05
C GLU A 40 22.55 11.96 9.54
N ARG A 41 21.69 11.10 8.97
CA ARG A 41 21.81 10.60 7.59
C ARG A 41 20.89 11.31 6.62
N ILE A 42 19.74 11.79 7.10
CA ILE A 42 18.71 12.40 6.28
C ILE A 42 18.91 13.92 6.27
N ARG A 43 19.13 14.46 5.07
CA ARG A 43 19.22 15.91 4.88
C ARG A 43 17.86 16.55 5.18
N HIS A 44 17.85 17.60 6.01
CA HIS A 44 16.63 18.28 6.46
C HIS A 44 15.66 17.33 7.20
N PHE A 45 16.20 16.53 8.13
CA PHE A 45 15.47 15.51 8.89
C PHE A 45 14.10 15.96 9.41
N GLU A 46 14.00 17.11 10.08
CA GLU A 46 12.71 17.61 10.61
C GLU A 46 11.63 17.75 9.53
N GLY A 47 12.00 18.26 8.36
CA GLY A 47 11.09 18.40 7.23
C GLY A 47 10.71 17.05 6.64
N TYR A 48 11.66 16.13 6.55
CA TYR A 48 11.39 14.75 6.14
C TYR A 48 10.46 14.03 7.13
N TYR A 49 10.73 14.15 8.43
CA TYR A 49 9.96 13.49 9.48
C TYR A 49 8.52 13.99 9.53
N ALA A 50 8.31 15.30 9.38
CA ALA A 50 6.97 15.89 9.26
C ALA A 50 6.25 15.44 7.98
N TRP A 51 6.97 15.34 6.86
CA TRP A 51 6.43 14.83 5.59
C TRP A 51 6.04 13.35 5.71
N GLU A 52 6.91 12.50 6.24
CA GLU A 52 6.69 11.07 6.41
C GLU A 52 5.48 10.83 7.33
N THR A 53 5.47 11.44 8.53
CA THR A 53 4.36 11.28 9.48
C THR A 53 3.02 11.83 8.98
N SER A 54 3.00 12.63 7.91
CA SER A 54 1.74 13.03 7.25
C SER A 54 1.04 11.86 6.54
N PHE A 55 1.76 10.77 6.21
CA PHE A 55 1.20 9.58 5.58
C PHE A 55 0.52 8.61 6.53
N THR A 56 0.72 8.75 7.85
CA THR A 56 0.15 7.84 8.83
C THR A 56 -1.37 7.74 8.71
N ALA A 57 -2.08 8.86 8.64
CA ALA A 57 -3.53 8.85 8.51
C ALA A 57 -3.98 8.27 7.15
N PRO A 58 -3.47 8.72 5.99
CA PRO A 58 -3.74 8.11 4.69
C PRO A 58 -3.54 6.59 4.66
N ASP A 59 -2.42 6.10 5.20
CA ASP A 59 -2.08 4.68 5.20
C ASP A 59 -3.00 3.85 6.09
N LEU A 60 -3.37 4.37 7.27
CA LEU A 60 -4.31 3.68 8.15
C LEU A 60 -5.72 3.63 7.55
N ILE A 61 -6.15 4.68 6.84
CA ILE A 61 -7.41 4.67 6.08
C ILE A 61 -7.33 3.64 4.95
N LEU A 62 -6.22 3.61 4.21
CA LEU A 62 -5.98 2.62 3.16
C LEU A 62 -6.00 1.19 3.71
N ALA A 63 -5.33 0.94 4.84
CA ALA A 63 -5.31 -0.35 5.52
C ALA A 63 -6.72 -0.80 5.92
N ALA A 64 -7.52 0.08 6.53
CA ALA A 64 -8.90 -0.22 6.90
C ALA A 64 -9.78 -0.53 5.66
N ALA A 65 -9.63 0.25 4.60
CA ALA A 65 -10.34 0.06 3.34
C ALA A 65 -9.98 -1.27 2.66
N LEU A 66 -8.70 -1.63 2.61
CA LEU A 66 -8.23 -2.91 2.09
C LEU A 66 -8.72 -4.08 2.95
N PHE A 67 -8.63 -3.96 4.27
CA PHE A 67 -9.08 -5.00 5.19
C PHE A 67 -10.57 -5.31 5.03
N TRP A 68 -11.39 -4.26 5.00
CA TRP A 68 -12.84 -4.40 4.83
C TRP A 68 -13.20 -4.93 3.44
N SER A 69 -12.67 -4.32 2.38
CA SER A 69 -13.02 -4.70 1.00
C SER A 69 -12.56 -6.13 0.66
N ALA A 70 -11.32 -6.49 0.96
CA ALA A 70 -10.81 -7.84 0.71
C ALA A 70 -11.55 -8.88 1.57
N GLY A 71 -11.81 -8.58 2.85
CA GLY A 71 -12.58 -9.44 3.74
C GLY A 71 -14.03 -9.66 3.26
N ARG A 72 -14.65 -8.64 2.65
CA ARG A 72 -15.99 -8.74 2.06
C ARG A 72 -15.95 -9.55 0.77
N LEU A 73 -14.98 -9.31 -0.11
CA LEU A 73 -14.82 -9.97 -1.41
C LEU A 73 -14.42 -11.45 -1.31
N LEU A 74 -13.84 -11.89 -0.20
CA LEU A 74 -13.64 -13.31 0.11
C LEU A 74 -14.96 -14.06 0.34
N ARG A 75 -15.99 -13.38 0.85
CA ARG A 75 -17.32 -13.96 1.13
C ARG A 75 -18.32 -13.72 0.00
N SER A 76 -18.22 -12.57 -0.65
CA SER A 76 -19.15 -12.12 -1.68
C SER A 76 -18.34 -11.47 -2.83
N PRO A 77 -17.79 -12.28 -3.75
CA PRO A 77 -16.87 -11.82 -4.79
C PRO A 77 -17.41 -10.73 -5.73
N ASN A 78 -18.73 -10.63 -5.87
CA ASN A 78 -19.39 -9.65 -6.76
C ASN A 78 -20.02 -8.48 -5.97
N HIS A 79 -19.61 -8.27 -4.71
CA HIS A 79 -20.15 -7.21 -3.87
C HIS A 79 -19.72 -5.83 -4.39
N ALA A 80 -20.64 -5.12 -5.05
CA ALA A 80 -20.38 -3.86 -5.77
C ALA A 80 -19.59 -2.83 -4.94
N LEU A 81 -20.04 -2.50 -3.72
CA LEU A 81 -19.34 -1.53 -2.87
C LEU A 81 -17.92 -1.97 -2.52
N ALA A 82 -17.68 -3.27 -2.36
CA ALA A 82 -16.34 -3.77 -2.01
C ALA A 82 -15.40 -3.73 -3.22
N LEU A 83 -15.91 -3.96 -4.43
CA LEU A 83 -15.17 -3.76 -5.68
C LEU A 83 -14.81 -2.28 -5.91
N ILE A 84 -15.74 -1.36 -5.61
CA ILE A 84 -15.51 0.09 -5.70
C ILE A 84 -14.43 0.51 -4.70
N ILE A 85 -14.54 0.12 -3.43
CA ILE A 85 -13.54 0.45 -2.41
C ILE A 85 -12.17 -0.13 -2.77
N LEU A 86 -12.11 -1.39 -3.23
CA LEU A 86 -10.84 -2.01 -3.66
C LEU A 86 -10.22 -1.24 -4.84
N SER A 87 -11.03 -0.79 -5.80
CA SER A 87 -10.56 0.02 -6.93
C SER A 87 -10.03 1.39 -6.48
N ALA A 88 -10.72 2.05 -5.55
CA ALA A 88 -10.26 3.31 -4.98
C ALA A 88 -8.95 3.13 -4.20
N SER A 89 -8.86 2.08 -3.36
CA SER A 89 -7.63 1.70 -2.66
C SER A 89 -6.49 1.40 -3.62
N ALA A 90 -6.77 0.78 -4.76
CA ALA A 90 -5.76 0.53 -5.80
C ALA A 90 -5.18 1.83 -6.38
N GLY A 91 -6.02 2.83 -6.64
CA GLY A 91 -5.57 4.16 -7.02
C GLY A 91 -4.72 4.84 -5.93
N ALA A 92 -5.13 4.72 -4.66
CA ALA A 92 -4.37 5.25 -3.53
C ALA A 92 -3.00 4.58 -3.39
N MET A 93 -2.91 3.24 -3.52
CA MET A 93 -1.64 2.50 -3.51
C MET A 93 -0.69 2.99 -4.61
N MET A 94 -1.21 3.21 -5.83
CA MET A 94 -0.41 3.74 -6.92
C MET A 94 0.08 5.15 -6.64
N PHE A 95 -0.79 6.03 -6.14
CA PHE A 95 -0.42 7.41 -5.84
C PHE A 95 0.62 7.49 -4.72
N LEU A 96 0.38 6.86 -3.58
CA LEU A 96 1.27 6.89 -2.41
C LEU A 96 2.62 6.27 -2.75
N GLY A 97 2.64 5.09 -3.39
CA GLY A 97 3.90 4.44 -3.75
C GLY A 97 4.72 5.25 -4.77
N VAL A 98 4.08 5.87 -5.76
CA VAL A 98 4.80 6.76 -6.69
C VAL A 98 5.31 8.01 -5.98
N LEU A 99 4.54 8.58 -5.06
CA LEU A 99 4.95 9.73 -4.26
C LEU A 99 6.17 9.40 -3.40
N ASP A 100 6.15 8.29 -2.67
CA ASP A 100 7.30 7.80 -1.88
C ASP A 100 8.50 7.53 -2.78
N PHE A 101 8.27 6.85 -3.91
CA PHE A 101 9.33 6.49 -4.82
C PHE A 101 10.06 7.72 -5.36
N THR A 102 9.28 8.69 -5.81
CA THR A 102 9.80 9.94 -6.39
C THR A 102 10.47 10.81 -5.33
N TYR A 103 9.88 10.94 -4.13
CA TYR A 103 10.52 11.64 -3.02
C TYR A 103 11.86 11.00 -2.67
N GLY A 104 11.88 9.67 -2.54
CA GLY A 104 13.06 8.91 -2.16
C GLY A 104 14.23 9.06 -3.13
N ILE A 105 13.96 9.02 -4.45
CA ILE A 105 14.98 9.32 -5.47
C ILE A 105 15.48 10.76 -5.37
N ARG A 106 14.57 11.73 -5.23
CA ARG A 106 14.91 13.16 -5.28
C ARG A 106 15.72 13.62 -4.07
N HIS A 107 15.54 12.98 -2.92
CA HIS A 107 16.18 13.38 -1.66
C HIS A 107 17.25 12.38 -1.17
N GLY A 108 17.59 11.37 -1.98
CA GLY A 108 18.68 10.44 -1.65
C GLY A 108 18.34 9.41 -0.57
N MET A 109 17.05 9.15 -0.33
CA MET A 109 16.60 8.24 0.73
C MET A 109 17.05 6.79 0.52
N TYR A 110 17.40 6.41 -0.71
CA TYR A 110 17.91 5.06 -1.03
C TYR A 110 19.42 4.90 -0.84
N ALA A 111 20.12 6.00 -0.54
CA ALA A 111 21.57 6.02 -0.34
C ALA A 111 21.98 6.23 1.13
N LEU A 112 21.05 6.10 2.09
CA LEU A 112 21.32 6.36 3.51
C LEU A 112 22.21 5.29 4.17
N GLY A 113 22.41 4.14 3.51
CA GLY A 113 23.17 3.02 4.08
C GLY A 113 22.51 2.40 5.32
N HIS A 114 21.18 2.45 5.41
CA HIS A 114 20.38 1.92 6.52
C HIS A 114 19.26 1.00 5.97
N PRO A 115 18.85 -0.06 6.69
CA PRO A 115 17.78 -0.95 6.24
C PRO A 115 16.46 -0.26 5.85
N PHE A 116 16.15 0.86 6.49
CA PHE A 116 14.98 1.69 6.16
C PHE A 116 14.92 2.12 4.68
N SER A 117 16.07 2.36 4.04
CA SER A 117 16.14 2.67 2.60
C SER A 117 15.53 1.57 1.73
N TRP A 118 15.75 0.31 2.07
CA TRP A 118 15.22 -0.83 1.32
C TRP A 118 13.72 -1.01 1.55
N ILE A 119 13.24 -0.70 2.76
CA ILE A 119 11.82 -0.70 3.09
C ILE A 119 11.10 0.35 2.25
N LEU A 120 11.59 1.59 2.23
CA LEU A 120 11.03 2.67 1.41
C LEU A 120 11.02 2.30 -0.08
N LEU A 121 12.11 1.74 -0.60
CA LEU A 121 12.19 1.34 -2.00
C LEU A 121 11.16 0.24 -2.33
N ALA A 122 11.05 -0.76 -1.45
CA ALA A 122 10.10 -1.85 -1.62
C ALA A 122 8.64 -1.36 -1.58
N ILE A 123 8.32 -0.41 -0.70
CA ILE A 123 6.99 0.22 -0.64
C ILE A 123 6.72 1.05 -1.90
N GLY A 124 7.66 1.93 -2.26
CA GLY A 124 7.52 2.83 -3.40
C GLY A 124 7.36 2.12 -4.75
N ILE A 125 7.92 0.91 -4.90
CA ILE A 125 7.75 0.08 -6.11
C ILE A 125 6.60 -0.92 -5.95
N GLY A 126 6.46 -1.51 -4.76
CA GLY A 126 5.51 -2.59 -4.50
C GLY A 126 4.06 -2.12 -4.54
N LEU A 127 3.74 -0.98 -3.90
CA LEU A 127 2.38 -0.45 -3.86
C LEU A 127 1.84 -0.12 -5.27
N PRO A 128 2.59 0.55 -6.17
CA PRO A 128 2.07 0.84 -7.50
C PRO A 128 1.86 -0.40 -8.36
N ILE A 129 2.78 -1.37 -8.29
CA ILE A 129 2.62 -2.65 -9.00
C ILE A 129 1.37 -3.38 -8.51
N TRP A 130 1.18 -3.45 -7.20
CA TRP A 130 0.03 -4.15 -6.62
C TRP A 130 -1.30 -3.40 -6.86
N GLY A 131 -1.28 -2.07 -6.81
CA GLY A 131 -2.42 -1.24 -7.19
C GLY A 131 -2.83 -1.49 -8.65
N ALA A 132 -1.88 -1.48 -9.59
CA ALA A 132 -2.17 -1.79 -10.99
C ALA A 132 -2.74 -3.22 -11.16
N ALA A 133 -2.20 -4.19 -10.43
CA ALA A 133 -2.71 -5.56 -10.43
C ALA A 133 -4.17 -5.63 -9.93
N ASN A 134 -4.51 -4.92 -8.85
CA ASN A 134 -5.87 -4.85 -8.34
C ASN A 134 -6.85 -4.21 -9.34
N ILE A 135 -6.47 -3.14 -10.04
CA ILE A 135 -7.29 -2.57 -11.11
C ILE A 135 -7.56 -3.61 -12.21
N GLY A 136 -6.53 -4.35 -12.62
CA GLY A 136 -6.66 -5.46 -13.58
C GLY A 136 -7.65 -6.51 -13.09
N LEU A 137 -7.49 -6.99 -11.85
CA LEU A 137 -8.34 -8.01 -11.24
C LEU A 137 -9.80 -7.56 -11.14
N VAL A 138 -10.06 -6.33 -10.66
CA VAL A 138 -11.43 -5.80 -10.58
C VAL A 138 -12.03 -5.65 -11.97
N SER A 139 -11.28 -5.14 -12.94
CA SER A 139 -11.76 -4.99 -14.32
C SER A 139 -12.18 -6.33 -14.94
N MET A 140 -11.40 -7.38 -14.70
CA MET A 140 -11.71 -8.73 -15.16
C MET A 140 -12.96 -9.29 -14.47
N ARG A 141 -13.12 -9.02 -13.16
CA ARG A 141 -14.30 -9.45 -12.41
C ARG A 141 -15.58 -8.76 -12.88
N LEU A 142 -15.52 -7.45 -13.13
CA LEU A 142 -16.65 -6.69 -13.66
C LEU A 142 -17.08 -7.18 -15.04
N LYS A 143 -16.12 -7.47 -15.93
CA LYS A 143 -16.42 -8.07 -17.25
C LYS A 143 -17.14 -9.41 -17.14
N GLN A 144 -16.78 -10.23 -16.15
CA GLN A 144 -17.43 -11.52 -15.90
C GLN A 144 -18.86 -11.35 -15.37
N ALA A 145 -19.07 -10.45 -14.41
CA ALA A 145 -20.41 -10.16 -13.88
C ALA A 145 -21.36 -9.71 -15.01
N ILE A 146 -20.90 -8.76 -15.85
CA ILE A 146 -21.66 -8.28 -17.02
C ILE A 146 -21.96 -9.42 -17.99
N ALA A 147 -20.99 -10.28 -18.30
CA ALA A 147 -21.18 -11.41 -19.20
C ALA A 147 -22.19 -12.45 -18.65
N ASN A 148 -22.32 -12.54 -17.33
CA ASN A 148 -23.25 -13.44 -16.65
C ASN A 148 -24.64 -12.82 -16.42
N GLY A 149 -24.84 -11.54 -16.75
CA GLY A 149 -26.10 -10.82 -16.52
C GLY A 149 -26.35 -10.42 -15.07
N GLU A 150 -25.28 -10.29 -14.27
CA GLU A 150 -25.29 -9.83 -12.87
C GLU A 150 -25.05 -8.32 -12.73
#